data_AF-A0A920BFY0-F1
#
_entry.id   AF-A0A920BFY0-F1
#
_cell.length_a   1.000
_cell.length_b   1.000
_cell.length_c   1.000
_cell.angle_alpha   90.00
_cell.angle_beta   90.00
_cell.angle_gamma   90.00
#
_symmetry.space_group_name_H-M   'P 1'
#
loop_
_entity.id
_entity.type
_entity.pdbx_description
1 polymer ?
#
loop_
_entity_poly.entity_id
_entity_poly.type
_entity_poly.pdbx_seq_one_letter_code
_entity_poly.pdbx_strand_id
1 'polypeptide(L)' 'MRQKAFDILAVGNAIIDVFSQCDDAFLHQHGIEKGGMNLLMRRRQNHYLTPLQRLRHPN' A
#
# COMPACT_ATOMS: atom_id res chain seq x y z
N MET A 1 7.45 -3.71 -44.42
CA MET A 1 8.00 -3.54 -43.05
C MET A 1 6.96 -4.04 -42.06
N ARG A 2 7.34 -4.72 -40.98
CA ARG A 2 6.38 -5.18 -39.97
C ARG A 2 6.07 -4.01 -39.02
N GLN A 3 4.83 -3.52 -39.04
CA GLN A 3 4.36 -2.52 -38.08
C GLN A 3 4.52 -3.08 -36.66
N LYS A 4 5.11 -2.32 -35.74
CA LYS A 4 5.13 -2.71 -34.32
C LYS A 4 3.69 -2.64 -33.80
N ALA A 5 3.24 -3.70 -33.12
CA ALA A 5 1.87 -3.79 -32.60
C ALA A 5 1.61 -2.88 -31.38
N PHE A 6 2.67 -2.42 -30.71
CA PHE A 6 2.57 -1.63 -29.50
C PHE A 6 3.63 -0.53 -29.51
N ASP A 7 3.24 0.64 -29.00
CA ASP A 7 4.15 1.76 -28.78
C ASP A 7 4.91 1.60 -27.46
N ILE A 8 4.21 1.14 -26.41
CA ILE A 8 4.75 0.94 -25.07
C ILE A 8 4.17 -0.35 -24.49
N LEU A 9 5.03 -1.17 -23.90
CA LEU A 9 4.67 -2.32 -23.08
C LEU A 9 5.26 -2.08 -21.68
N ALA A 10 4.38 -2.06 -20.67
CA ALA A 10 4.79 -1.95 -19.28
C ALA A 10 4.66 -3.32 -18.59
N VAL A 11 5.59 -3.61 -17.68
CA VAL A 11 5.59 -4.81 -16.84
C VAL A 11 5.74 -4.36 -15.41
N GLY A 12 4.85 -4.83 -14.53
CA GLY A 12 4.85 -4.47 -13.13
C GLY A 12 3.94 -5.38 -12.32
N ASN A 13 4.03 -5.27 -10.99
CA ASN A 13 3.15 -6.00 -10.10
C ASN A 13 1.73 -5.43 -10.18
N ALA A 14 0.74 -6.28 -10.42
CA ALA A 14 -0.66 -5.89 -10.32
C ALA A 14 -1.04 -5.74 -8.84
N ILE A 15 -1.24 -4.49 -8.40
CA ILE A 15 -1.54 -4.14 -7.01
C ILE A 15 -2.75 -3.20 -6.93
N ILE A 16 -3.41 -3.17 -5.77
CA ILE A 16 -4.53 -2.28 -5.46
C ILE A 16 -4.17 -1.49 -4.21
N ASP A 17 -4.29 -0.16 -4.30
CA ASP A 17 -4.00 0.73 -3.19
C ASP A 17 -5.18 0.87 -2.21
N VAL A 18 -4.87 0.90 -0.92
CA VAL A 18 -5.81 1.20 0.16
C VAL A 18 -5.24 2.34 0.99
N PHE A 19 -5.91 3.49 0.97
CA PHE A 19 -5.47 4.69 1.70
C PHE A 19 -6.20 4.84 3.04
N SER A 20 -5.45 5.20 4.09
CA SER A 20 -6.02 5.64 5.38
C SER A 20 -5.12 6.70 6.02
N GLN A 21 -5.71 7.53 6.89
CA GLN A 21 -5.01 8.56 7.64
C GLN A 21 -4.29 7.93 8.85
N CYS A 22 -3.05 8.33 9.10
CA CYS A 22 -2.29 7.98 10.30
C CYS A 22 -1.37 9.13 10.68
N ASP A 23 -0.94 9.18 11.93
CA ASP A 23 0.03 10.14 12.41
C ASP A 23 1.46 9.56 12.43
N ASP A 24 2.45 10.42 12.66
CA ASP A 24 3.85 10.00 12.73
C ASP A 24 4.12 9.08 13.94
N ALA A 25 3.30 9.18 14.99
CA ALA A 25 3.39 8.31 16.17
C ALA A 25 3.05 6.85 15.81
N PHE A 26 2.01 6.62 15.01
CA PHE A 26 1.65 5.30 14.49
C PHE A 26 2.77 4.69 13.67
N LEU A 27 3.38 5.47 12.77
CA LEU A 27 4.51 5.00 11.95
C LEU A 27 5.70 4.58 12.82
N HIS A 28 6.07 5.41 13.80
CA HIS A 28 7.17 5.13 14.72
C HIS A 28 6.90 3.90 15.59
N GLN A 29 5.69 3.78 16.17
CA GLN A 29 5.30 2.64 17.00
C GLN A 29 5.37 1.30 16.25
N HIS A 30 5.07 1.31 14.95
CA HIS A 30 5.03 0.10 14.13
C HIS A 30 6.30 -0.14 13.31
N GLY A 31 7.32 0.71 13.47
CA GLY A 31 8.59 0.62 12.75
C GLY A 31 8.43 0.76 11.24
N ILE A 32 7.52 1.64 10.80
CA ILE A 32 7.27 1.92 9.38
C ILE A 32 8.06 3.17 8.99
N GLU A 33 8.98 3.03 8.04
CA GLU A 33 9.70 4.17 7.47
C GLU A 33 8.76 5.07 6.65
N LYS A 34 8.71 6.36 6.98
CA LYS A 34 7.89 7.35 6.28
C LYS A 34 8.42 7.54 4.86
N GLY A 35 7.56 7.31 3.86
CA GLY A 35 7.91 7.40 2.44
C GLY A 35 8.56 6.13 1.85
N GLY A 36 8.79 5.09 2.65
CA GLY A 36 9.30 3.80 2.18
C GLY A 36 8.20 2.86 1.66
N MET A 37 8.59 1.88 0.83
CA MET A 37 7.73 0.77 0.42
C MET A 37 8.11 -0.49 1.20
N ASN A 38 7.23 -0.92 2.10
CA ASN A 38 7.47 -2.08 2.95
C ASN A 38 6.76 -3.31 2.39
N LEU A 39 7.51 -4.38 2.09
CA LEU A 39 6.93 -5.69 1.80
C LEU A 39 6.46 -6.34 3.10
N LEU A 40 5.21 -6.77 3.14
CA LEU A 40 4.56 -7.28 4.35
C LEU A 40 3.86 -8.59 4.08
N MET A 41 3.86 -9.47 5.09
CA MET A 41 3.00 -10.65 5.10
C MET A 41 1.58 -10.26 5.51
N ARG A 42 0.58 -11.01 5.04
CA ARG A 42 -0.85 -10.76 5.30
C ARG A 42 -1.18 -10.50 6.77
N ARG A 43 -0.56 -11.22 7.72
CA ARG A 43 -0.78 -10.99 9.16
C ARG A 43 -0.40 -9.57 9.60
N ARG A 44 0.73 -9.06 9.11
CA ARG A 44 1.23 -7.72 9.44
C ARG A 44 0.40 -6.64 8.73
N GLN A 45 -0.03 -6.88 7.50
CA GLN A 45 -0.99 -6.02 6.80
C GLN A 45 -2.30 -5.87 7.60
N ASN A 46 -2.90 -6.97 8.06
CA ASN A 46 -4.15 -6.89 8.84
C ASN A 46 -3.96 -6.15 10.16
N HIS A 47 -2.80 -6.30 10.80
CA HIS A 47 -2.47 -5.58 12.03
C HIS A 47 -2.47 -4.05 11.81
N TYR A 48 -2.08 -3.58 10.63
CA TYR A 48 -2.12 -2.16 10.28
C TYR A 48 -3.49 -1.69 9.78
N LEU A 49 -4.13 -2.44 8.90
CA LEU A 49 -5.38 -1.98 8.27
C LEU A 49 -6.57 -2.02 9.23
N THR A 50 -6.64 -2.99 10.13
CA THR A 50 -7.77 -3.11 11.08
C THR A 50 -7.96 -1.84 11.94
N PRO A 51 -6.95 -1.32 12.66
CA PRO A 51 -7.11 -0.10 13.44
C PRO A 51 -7.38 1.12 12.55
N LEU A 52 -6.73 1.22 11.39
CA LEU A 52 -6.88 2.35 10.48
C LEU A 52 -8.25 2.39 9.78
N GLN A 53 -8.90 1.25 9.56
CA GLN A 53 -10.24 1.16 8.99
C GLN A 53 -11.32 1.54 10.01
N ARG A 54 -11.13 1.20 11.29
CA ARG A 54 -12.03 1.62 12.37
C ARG A 54 -12.09 3.15 12.52
N LEU A 55 -10.97 3.84 12.29
CA LEU A 55 -10.93 5.31 12.30
C LEU A 55 -11.77 5.93 11.16
N ARG A 56 -12.00 5.20 10.07
CA ARG A 56 -12.77 5.68 8.90
C ARG A 56 -14.27 5.44 9.03
N HIS A 57 -14.68 4.49 9.86
CA HIS A 57 -16.09 4.15 10.13
C HIS A 57 -16.33 3.95 11.63
N PRO A 58 -16.48 5.04 12.40
CA PRO A 58 -16.86 4.97 13.80
C PRO A 58 -18.35 4.67 13.92
N ASN A 59 -18.76 3.40 13.82
CA ASN A 59 -20.04 2.86 14.27
C ASN A 59 -19.91 1.34 14.47
#